data_AF-A0A961IXT3-F1
#
_entry.id   AF-A0A961IXT3-F1
#
_cell.length_a   1.000
_cell.length_b   1.000
_cell.length_c   1.000
_cell.angle_alpha   90.00
_cell.angle_beta   90.00
_cell.angle_gamma   90.00
#
_symmetry.space_group_name_H-M   'P 1'
#
loop_
_entity.id
_entity.type
_entity.pdbx_description
1 polymer ?
#
loop_
_entity_poly.entity_id
_entity_poly.type
_entity_poly.pdbx_seq_one_letter_code
_entity_poly.pdbx_strand_id
1 'polypeptide(L)' 'GGGERRIEAQHGKGKLTARERIEILLDEGSFEEFDMFKSHRCTDFGMADQQIPGDGVVTG' A
#
# COMPACT_ATOMS: atom_id res chain seq x y z
N GLY A 1 -1.63 0.02 3.44
CA GLY A 1 -1.45 -1.26 4.15
C GLY A 1 -0.33 -1.15 5.16
N GLY A 2 -0.24 -2.09 6.11
CA GLY A 2 0.73 -2.06 7.22
C GLY A 2 0.13 -1.70 8.60
N GLY A 3 -1.19 -1.41 8.64
CA GLY A 3 -1.93 -1.05 9.85
C GLY A 3 -1.70 0.38 10.32
N GLU A 4 -2.56 0.83 11.24
CA GLU A 4 -2.63 2.21 11.74
C GLU A 4 -1.28 2.73 12.23
N ARG A 5 -0.59 1.91 13.04
CA ARG A 5 0.74 2.25 13.59
C ARG A 5 1.77 2.63 12.53
N ARG A 6 1.72 1.99 11.35
CA ARG A 6 2.66 2.30 10.25
C ARG A 6 2.26 3.55 9.49
N ILE A 7 0.95 3.85 9.41
CA ILE A 7 0.41 5.08 8.83
C ILE A 7 0.84 6.26 9.69
N GLU A 8 0.57 6.21 10.99
CA GLU A 8 0.99 7.23 11.97
C GLU A 8 2.50 7.48 11.91
N ALA A 9 3.32 6.42 11.77
CA ALA A 9 4.77 6.55 11.64
C ALA A 9 5.21 7.23 10.33
N GLN A 10 4.43 7.17 9.25
CA GLN A 10 4.70 7.95 8.02
C GLN A 10 4.32 9.41 8.23
N HIS A 11 3.13 9.67 8.77
CA HIS A 11 2.65 11.02 9.03
C HIS A 11 3.53 11.75 10.03
N GLY A 12 4.00 11.07 11.09
CA GLY A 12 4.95 11.61 12.06
C GLY A 12 6.31 11.99 11.46
N LYS A 13 6.63 11.50 10.26
CA LYS A 13 7.81 11.90 9.47
C LYS A 13 7.51 12.99 8.43
N GLY A 14 6.30 13.57 8.45
CA GLY A 14 5.83 14.54 7.46
C GLY A 14 5.60 13.92 6.08
N LYS A 15 5.40 12.60 6.00
CA LYS A 15 5.19 11.89 4.73
C LYS A 15 3.76 11.38 4.63
N LEU A 16 3.17 11.55 3.45
CA LEU A 16 1.92 10.91 3.09
C LEU A 16 2.11 9.42 2.81
N THR A 17 1.06 8.64 2.94
CA THR A 17 0.97 7.25 2.50
C THR A 17 0.93 7.14 0.97
N ALA A 18 1.03 5.92 0.43
CA ALA A 18 0.96 5.72 -1.01
C ALA A 18 -0.39 6.17 -1.61
N ARG A 19 -1.51 5.87 -0.97
CA ARG A 19 -2.86 6.23 -1.45
C ARG A 19 -3.10 7.74 -1.38
N GLU A 20 -2.76 8.37 -0.26
CA GLU A 20 -2.88 9.83 -0.10
C GLU A 20 -2.07 10.60 -1.16
N ARG A 21 -0.92 10.07 -1.60
CA ARG A 21 -0.15 10.70 -2.68
C ARG A 21 -0.85 10.60 -4.03
N ILE A 22 -1.53 9.48 -4.30
CA ILE A 22 -2.30 9.29 -5.53
C ILE A 22 -3.51 10.25 -5.54
N GLU A 23 -4.22 10.35 -4.41
CA GLU A 23 -5.38 11.23 -4.25
C GLU A 23 -5.05 12.72 -4.48
N ILE A 24 -3.85 13.18 -4.12
CA ILE A 24 -3.43 14.56 -4.36
C ILE A 24 -2.95 14.78 -5.80
N LEU A 25 -2.47 13.74 -6.46
CA LEU A 25 -1.90 13.83 -7.80
C LEU A 25 -2.98 13.82 -8.89
N LEU A 26 -4.03 13.02 -8.69
CA LEU A 26 -5.07 12.76 -9.68
C LEU A 26 -6.34 13.57 -9.38
N ASP A 27 -7.17 13.75 -10.39
CA ASP A 27 -8.48 14.37 -10.21
C ASP A 27 -9.34 13.54 -9.25
N GLU A 28 -10.13 14.22 -8.43
CA GLU A 28 -10.96 13.58 -7.40
C GLU A 28 -11.86 12.50 -8.03
N GLY A 29 -11.76 11.27 -7.50
CA GLY A 29 -12.55 10.12 -7.97
C GLY A 29 -12.13 9.53 -9.31
N SER A 30 -11.01 9.97 -9.91
CA SER A 30 -10.54 9.46 -11.22
C SER A 30 -9.66 8.21 -11.15
N PHE A 31 -9.12 7.87 -9.97
CA PHE A 31 -8.23 6.73 -9.83
C PHE A 31 -8.98 5.39 -9.82
N GLU A 32 -8.68 4.52 -10.78
CA GLU A 32 -9.15 3.13 -10.80
C GLU A 32 -8.03 2.19 -10.40
N GLU A 33 -8.17 1.52 -9.25
CA GLU A 33 -7.13 0.64 -8.74
C GLU A 33 -7.20 -0.77 -9.33
N PHE A 34 -6.04 -1.27 -9.77
CA PHE A 34 -5.84 -2.67 -10.17
C PHE A 34 -5.03 -3.44 -9.14
N ASP A 35 -5.20 -4.77 -9.13
CA ASP A 35 -4.37 -5.70 -8.36
C ASP A 35 -4.34 -5.48 -6.83
N MET A 36 -5.32 -4.77 -6.26
CA MET A 36 -5.44 -4.46 -4.82
C MET A 36 -5.29 -5.68 -3.87
N PHE A 37 -5.64 -6.88 -4.34
CA PHE A 37 -5.56 -8.12 -3.56
C PHE A 37 -4.45 -9.08 -4.00
N LYS A 38 -3.58 -8.69 -4.94
CA LYS A 38 -2.40 -9.51 -5.26
C LYS A 38 -1.49 -9.58 -4.05
N SER A 39 -0.80 -10.71 -3.92
CA SER A 39 0.23 -10.92 -2.92
C SER A 39 1.41 -11.67 -3.55
N HIS A 40 2.58 -11.59 -2.92
CA HIS A 40 3.75 -12.32 -3.40
C HIS A 40 3.55 -13.83 -3.34
N ARG A 41 4.36 -14.55 -4.12
CA ARG A 41 4.43 -16.02 -4.14
C ARG A 41 5.69 -16.59 -3.46
N CYS A 42 6.49 -15.72 -2.84
CA CYS A 42 7.68 -16.13 -2.11
C CYS A 42 7.34 -17.04 -0.92
N THR A 43 8.08 -18.16 -0.81
CA THR A 43 8.00 -19.10 0.32
C THR A 43 9.26 -19.12 1.16
N ASP A 44 10.32 -18.44 0.73
CA ASP A 44 11.60 -18.45 1.41
C ASP A 44 11.57 -17.59 2.68
N PHE A 45 12.45 -17.88 3.63
CA PHE A 45 12.70 -17.07 4.83
C PHE A 45 11.45 -16.73 5.68
N GLY A 46 10.43 -17.60 5.68
CA GLY A 46 9.18 -17.38 6.43
C GLY A 46 8.20 -16.42 5.78
N MET A 47 8.45 -15.98 4.53
CA MET A 47 7.56 -15.06 3.82
C MET A 47 6.16 -15.66 3.56
N ALA A 48 6.03 -16.99 3.49
CA ALA A 48 4.75 -17.65 3.32
C ALA A 48 3.71 -17.27 4.40
N ASP A 49 4.17 -16.96 5.62
CA ASP A 49 3.32 -16.62 6.76
C ASP A 49 2.87 -15.15 6.76
N GLN A 50 3.49 -14.30 5.94
CA GLN A 50 3.24 -12.86 5.92
C GLN A 50 2.72 -12.39 4.56
N GLN A 51 1.41 -12.56 4.33
CA GLN A 51 0.76 -12.13 3.11
C GLN A 51 0.10 -10.75 3.29
N ILE A 52 0.50 -9.78 2.47
CA ILE A 52 -0.03 -8.41 2.49
C ILE A 52 -0.72 -8.13 1.15
N PRO A 53 -2.03 -7.81 1.13
CA PRO A 53 -2.72 -7.39 -0.09
C PRO A 53 -2.06 -6.16 -0.75
N GLY A 54 -1.91 -6.21 -2.07
CA GLY A 54 -1.23 -5.20 -2.89
C GLY A 54 0.30 -5.31 -2.90
N ASP A 55 0.89 -6.24 -2.13
CA ASP A 55 2.33 -6.50 -2.05
C ASP A 55 3.22 -5.24 -1.88
N GLY A 56 2.68 -4.22 -1.20
CA GLY A 56 3.39 -2.98 -0.90
C GLY A 56 3.33 -1.89 -1.98
N VAL A 57 2.61 -2.11 -3.08
CA VAL A 57 2.41 -1.13 -4.15
C VAL A 57 0.92 -0.88 -4.42
N VAL A 58 0.59 0.32 -4.88
CA VAL A 58 -0.75 0.68 -5.36
C VAL A 58 -0.61 1.05 -6.82
N THR A 59 -1.42 0.45 -7.69
CA THR A 59 -1.33 0.59 -9.15
C THR A 59 -2.70 0.83 -9.77
N GLY A 60 -2.73 1.61 -10.83
CA GLY A 60 -3.91 2.00 -11.60
C GLY A 60 -3.50 2.89 -12.76
#